data_AF-A0A5Q3LBW6-F1
#
_entry.id   AF-A0A5Q3LBW6-F1
#
_cell.length_a   1.000
_cell.length_b   1.000
_cell.length_c   1.000
_cell.angle_alpha   90.00
_cell.angle_beta   90.00
_cell.angle_gamma   90.00
#
_symmetry.space_group_name_H-M   'P 1'
#
loop_
_entity.id
_entity.type
_entity.pdbx_description
1 polymer ?
#
loop_
_entity_poly.entity_id
_entity_poly.type
_entity_poly.pdbx_seq_one_letter_code
_entity_poly.pdbx_strand_id
1 'polypeptide(L)'
;MLPELRLPTTFKDSDSIHLAIRTALLMMNTCSTRSAFLWKGLLLGGCLLGIVGCDQGIPPQGTYDADGNKQGKWTYFYKNGQREREGSFLQGVEEGEWVYWYPNGQRKQAGQFETGLRQGNWTFWYENGQKFKEGKFQRDRQVGKWNFWHENGQRARSGVYQDGAEYGEWLAWSEDGKPYSQLYAGQGRSDLAPLIQKLQTGPLASRRQAVSEIAEVGKRAVPELVSLLRDSDQVARMLAAETLAEIGDESSLAAGDLVRAFSDRSPEVREAASDALVAIGMPSIEYLERTLDSNNPEVRLLSAATLGKMGEIAASALPALSNNLKDRTPAVRRGAALAMGAIGPKSIPFLQKAVRDDLPEVRILAIEGLTGIRSPDHQAEVVGLMIPALFDSVSKVRDQASHSLSRIGEPAIDSLIRVFYSDEVEANLAAAIALAEIGPPALPALEDGLQNSRLNVRIWSANSLGKMGATARPSLSALEAMERQGGDDGKYARDAIEAIRND
;
A
#
# COMPACT_ATOMS: atom_id res chain seq x y z
N MET A 1 41.70 32.38 -12.44
CA MET A 1 41.50 33.84 -12.42
C MET A 1 40.56 34.20 -13.56
N LEU A 2 39.28 34.42 -13.25
CA LEU A 2 38.27 34.98 -14.15
C LEU A 2 38.13 36.48 -13.82
N PRO A 3 37.97 37.38 -14.80
CA PRO A 3 37.69 38.78 -14.52
C PRO A 3 36.19 39.05 -14.39
N GLU A 4 35.87 39.92 -13.44
CA GLU A 4 34.54 40.38 -13.01
C GLU A 4 33.80 41.18 -14.11
N LEU A 5 32.49 40.96 -14.21
CA LEU A 5 31.56 41.80 -14.97
C LEU A 5 30.71 42.63 -14.01
N ARG A 6 30.91 43.96 -14.06
CA ARG A 6 30.11 44.97 -13.35
C ARG A 6 28.77 45.19 -14.05
N LEU A 7 27.69 45.26 -13.28
CA LEU A 7 26.37 45.75 -13.72
C LEU A 7 26.26 47.27 -13.52
N PRO A 8 25.65 48.03 -14.45
CA PRO A 8 25.14 49.36 -14.16
C PRO A 8 23.64 49.36 -13.87
N THR A 9 23.29 50.12 -12.84
CA THR A 9 21.95 50.51 -12.40
C THR A 9 21.34 51.58 -13.30
N THR A 10 20.03 51.52 -13.55
CA THR A 10 19.03 52.56 -13.18
C THR A 10 17.66 52.27 -13.81
N PHE A 11 16.64 52.23 -12.95
CA PHE A 11 15.21 52.30 -13.29
C PHE A 11 14.78 53.76 -13.45
N LYS A 12 13.90 54.05 -14.40
CA LYS A 12 12.97 55.19 -14.31
C LYS A 12 11.63 54.86 -14.98
N ASP A 13 10.59 55.33 -14.31
CA ASP A 13 9.17 55.47 -14.68
C ASP A 13 8.21 54.33 -14.31
N SER A 14 7.41 54.61 -13.27
CA SER A 14 6.56 53.71 -12.48
C SER A 14 5.06 53.78 -12.78
N ASP A 15 4.64 54.33 -13.92
CA ASP A 15 3.20 54.51 -14.21
C ASP A 15 2.62 53.49 -15.22
N SER A 16 3.46 52.63 -15.80
CA SER A 16 3.02 51.60 -16.78
C SER A 16 2.75 50.21 -16.17
N ILE A 17 3.13 50.00 -14.90
CA ILE A 17 3.03 48.68 -14.23
C ILE A 17 1.67 48.49 -13.54
N HIS A 18 1.02 49.57 -13.09
CA HIS A 18 -0.27 49.48 -12.38
C HIS A 18 -1.50 49.29 -13.28
N LEU A 19 -1.40 49.58 -14.59
CA LEU A 19 -2.49 49.33 -15.55
C LEU A 19 -2.44 47.90 -16.15
N ALA A 20 -1.24 47.32 -16.27
CA ALA A 20 -1.05 45.95 -16.77
C ALA A 20 -1.49 44.87 -15.75
N ILE A 21 -1.26 45.10 -14.45
CA ILE A 21 -1.61 44.15 -13.38
C ILE A 21 -3.13 44.11 -13.12
N ARG A 22 -3.85 45.24 -13.30
CA ARG A 22 -5.32 45.27 -13.16
C ARG A 22 -6.07 44.60 -14.31
N THR A 23 -5.45 44.47 -15.49
CA THR A 23 -6.09 43.85 -16.66
C THR A 23 -5.83 42.33 -16.72
N ALA A 24 -4.72 41.85 -16.14
CA ALA A 24 -4.38 40.43 -16.07
C ALA A 24 -5.16 39.64 -14.99
N LEU A 25 -5.61 40.31 -13.92
CA LEU A 25 -6.38 39.68 -12.84
C LEU A 25 -7.88 39.49 -13.13
N LEU A 26 -8.38 39.99 -14.26
CA LEU A 26 -9.78 39.81 -14.70
C LEU A 26 -9.98 38.73 -15.79
N MET A 27 -8.90 38.16 -16.35
CA MET A 27 -8.98 37.12 -17.39
C MET A 27 -8.67 35.69 -16.90
N MET A 28 -8.30 35.49 -15.63
CA MET A 28 -7.98 34.16 -15.09
C MET A 28 -9.15 33.44 -14.39
N ASN A 29 -10.34 34.02 -14.36
CA ASN A 29 -11.55 33.36 -13.87
C ASN A 29 -12.62 33.35 -14.97
N THR A 30 -12.51 32.38 -15.89
CA THR A 30 -13.59 31.68 -16.62
C THR A 30 -13.07 31.24 -18.00
N CYS A 31 -12.73 29.96 -18.17
CA CYS A 31 -13.09 29.24 -19.40
C CYS A 31 -12.80 27.74 -19.21
N SER A 32 -13.80 27.04 -18.69
CA SER A 32 -14.02 25.64 -19.02
C SER A 32 -14.86 25.56 -20.31
N THR A 33 -14.64 24.50 -21.07
CA THR A 33 -15.49 23.92 -22.14
C THR A 33 -15.54 24.58 -23.55
N ARG A 34 -15.06 23.77 -24.52
CA ARG A 34 -15.57 23.46 -25.87
C ARG A 34 -15.68 24.56 -26.97
N SER A 35 -14.84 24.36 -27.99
CA SER A 35 -15.06 24.45 -29.45
C SER A 35 -15.46 25.77 -30.12
N ALA A 36 -14.58 26.31 -30.99
CA ALA A 36 -14.88 26.62 -32.40
C ALA A 36 -13.66 27.12 -33.22
N PHE A 37 -13.38 26.38 -34.30
CA PHE A 37 -12.79 26.67 -35.60
C PHE A 37 -12.27 28.07 -36.04
N LEU A 38 -11.16 27.99 -36.81
CA LEU A 38 -10.64 28.83 -37.91
C LEU A 38 -9.89 30.14 -37.57
N TRP A 39 -8.60 30.19 -37.97
CA TRP A 39 -8.10 31.04 -39.07
C TRP A 39 -6.67 30.58 -39.48
N LYS A 40 -6.43 30.44 -40.80
CA LYS A 40 -5.11 30.24 -41.43
C LYS A 40 -4.53 31.61 -41.82
N GLY A 41 -3.23 31.81 -41.67
CA GLY A 41 -2.50 32.93 -42.30
C GLY A 41 -1.03 33.03 -41.88
N LEU A 42 -0.13 32.57 -42.74
CA LEU A 42 1.32 32.76 -42.67
C LEU A 42 1.69 34.25 -42.77
N LEU A 43 2.67 34.72 -41.99
CA LEU A 43 3.78 35.54 -42.51
C LEU A 43 4.97 35.53 -41.54
N LEU A 44 6.14 35.38 -42.15
CA LEU A 44 7.48 35.23 -41.60
C LEU A 44 8.00 36.48 -40.88
N GLY A 45 8.85 36.29 -39.86
CA GLY A 45 9.91 37.26 -39.54
C GLY A 45 10.18 37.50 -38.06
N GLY A 46 11.30 36.98 -37.55
CA GLY A 46 12.05 37.64 -36.47
C GLY A 46 12.01 36.95 -35.11
N CYS A 47 13.01 36.11 -34.85
CA CYS A 47 13.39 35.62 -33.54
C CYS A 47 13.53 36.75 -32.50
N LEU A 48 12.93 36.56 -31.33
CA LEU A 48 13.49 37.00 -30.06
C LEU A 48 13.39 35.84 -29.07
N LEU A 49 14.54 35.22 -28.85
CA LEU A 49 14.81 34.24 -27.82
C LEU A 49 14.51 34.85 -26.44
N GLY A 50 13.49 34.31 -25.77
CA GLY A 50 13.24 34.48 -24.34
C GLY A 50 13.01 33.11 -23.74
N ILE A 51 14.07 32.56 -23.14
CA ILE A 51 14.18 31.21 -22.61
C ILE A 51 13.14 30.99 -21.50
N VAL A 52 12.10 30.23 -21.81
CA VAL A 52 11.41 29.37 -20.84
C VAL A 52 11.67 27.96 -21.31
N GLY A 53 12.59 27.27 -20.66
CA GLY A 53 12.92 25.87 -20.94
C GLY A 53 11.73 24.98 -20.60
N CYS A 54 10.74 24.94 -21.48
CA CYS A 54 9.76 23.87 -21.51
C CYS A 54 10.50 22.62 -21.99
N ASP A 55 10.93 21.77 -21.05
CA ASP A 55 11.47 20.42 -21.25
C ASP A 55 10.39 19.47 -21.83
N GLN A 56 9.80 19.88 -22.95
CA GLN A 56 8.80 19.11 -23.69
C GLN A 56 9.57 18.27 -24.70
N GLY A 57 9.55 16.95 -24.52
CA GLY A 57 10.23 16.01 -25.40
C GLY A 57 9.82 16.14 -26.87
N ILE A 58 10.54 15.46 -27.77
CA ILE A 58 10.25 15.47 -29.21
C ILE A 58 8.87 14.84 -29.43
N PRO A 59 7.90 15.55 -30.05
CA PRO A 59 6.54 15.04 -30.21
C PRO A 59 6.53 13.81 -31.15
N PRO A 60 5.63 12.85 -30.91
CA PRO A 60 5.47 11.71 -31.80
C PRO A 60 4.92 12.13 -33.17
N GLN A 61 5.26 11.36 -34.19
CA GLN A 61 4.81 11.56 -35.57
C GLN A 61 3.78 10.50 -35.94
N GLY A 62 2.63 10.91 -36.48
CA GLY A 62 1.57 10.02 -36.94
C GLY A 62 0.31 10.77 -37.35
N THR A 63 -0.73 10.02 -37.71
CA THR A 63 -2.03 10.57 -38.14
C THR A 63 -3.17 10.14 -37.24
N TYR A 64 -4.22 10.95 -37.18
CA TYR A 64 -5.46 10.65 -36.49
C TYR A 64 -6.60 10.44 -37.48
N ASP A 65 -7.59 9.61 -37.11
CA ASP A 65 -8.86 9.50 -37.83
C ASP A 65 -9.84 10.64 -37.46
N ALA A 66 -11.03 10.62 -38.05
CA ALA A 66 -12.06 11.65 -37.84
C ALA A 66 -12.58 11.71 -36.39
N ASP A 67 -12.46 10.62 -35.64
CA ASP A 67 -12.90 10.50 -34.24
C ASP A 67 -11.77 10.88 -33.25
N GLY A 68 -10.58 11.21 -33.76
CA GLY A 68 -9.41 11.58 -32.96
C GLY A 68 -8.60 10.39 -32.46
N ASN A 69 -8.81 9.19 -32.99
CA ASN A 69 -8.02 8.01 -32.67
C ASN A 69 -6.78 7.92 -33.55
N LYS A 70 -5.69 7.35 -33.03
CA LYS A 70 -4.45 7.14 -33.79
C LYS A 70 -4.69 6.16 -34.93
N GLN A 71 -4.20 6.50 -36.12
CA GLN A 71 -4.34 5.69 -37.33
C GLN A 71 -3.02 5.61 -38.10
N GLY A 72 -2.73 4.44 -38.67
CA GLY A 72 -1.58 4.21 -39.53
C GLY A 72 -0.27 4.19 -38.74
N LYS A 73 0.84 4.50 -39.41
CA LYS A 73 2.18 4.43 -38.83
C LYS A 73 2.43 5.56 -37.84
N TRP A 74 2.96 5.21 -36.68
CA TRP A 74 3.37 6.13 -35.62
C TRP A 74 4.83 5.91 -35.24
N THR A 75 5.56 7.00 -35.04
CA THR A 75 6.95 7.01 -34.59
C THR A 75 7.11 7.91 -33.36
N TYR A 76 7.76 7.40 -32.34
CA TYR A 76 8.06 8.08 -31.08
C TYR A 76 9.56 8.26 -30.95
N PHE A 77 9.99 9.30 -30.25
CA PHE A 77 11.39 9.70 -30.15
C PHE A 77 11.80 9.95 -28.71
N TYR A 78 13.04 9.58 -28.39
CA TYR A 78 13.70 9.99 -27.16
C TYR A 78 14.04 11.49 -27.20
N LYS A 79 14.32 12.07 -26.03
CA LYS A 79 14.82 13.47 -25.91
C LYS A 79 16.08 13.73 -26.74
N ASN A 80 16.88 12.70 -27.00
CA ASN A 80 18.11 12.79 -27.79
C ASN A 80 17.89 12.69 -29.32
N GLY A 81 16.64 12.62 -29.80
CA GLY A 81 16.32 12.51 -31.23
C GLY A 81 16.29 11.10 -31.80
N GLN A 82 16.78 10.09 -31.07
CA GLN A 82 16.70 8.71 -31.52
C GLN A 82 15.28 8.18 -31.46
N ARG A 83 14.95 7.24 -32.36
CA ARG A 83 13.66 6.54 -32.31
C ARG A 83 13.54 5.79 -30.99
N GLU A 84 12.39 5.89 -30.36
CA GLU A 84 12.04 5.14 -29.15
C GLU A 84 11.21 3.91 -29.52
N ARG A 85 10.17 4.11 -30.32
CA ARG A 85 9.32 3.03 -30.83
C ARG A 85 8.57 3.44 -32.09
N GLU A 86 8.21 2.48 -32.90
CA GLU A 86 7.54 2.65 -34.18
C GLU A 86 6.64 1.44 -34.43
N GLY A 87 5.44 1.70 -34.93
CA GLY A 87 4.50 0.66 -35.33
C GLY A 87 3.22 1.29 -35.88
N SER A 88 2.17 0.51 -36.03
CA SER A 88 0.91 1.02 -36.57
C SER A 88 -0.22 1.00 -35.53
N PHE A 89 -1.14 1.95 -35.67
CA PHE A 89 -2.42 1.94 -34.97
C PHE A 89 -3.57 1.74 -35.94
N LEU A 90 -4.57 0.99 -35.50
CA LEU A 90 -5.87 0.88 -36.15
C LEU A 90 -6.94 1.26 -35.13
N GLN A 91 -7.69 2.35 -35.39
CA GLN A 91 -8.72 2.87 -34.48
C GLN A 91 -8.20 3.10 -33.04
N GLY A 92 -6.98 3.62 -32.91
CA GLY A 92 -6.36 3.91 -31.61
C GLY A 92 -5.72 2.72 -30.90
N VAL A 93 -5.78 1.51 -31.47
CA VAL A 93 -5.21 0.28 -30.89
C VAL A 93 -3.96 -0.16 -31.67
N GLU A 94 -2.92 -0.64 -30.96
CA GLU A 94 -1.67 -1.10 -31.58
C GLU A 94 -1.93 -2.33 -32.48
N GLU A 95 -1.45 -2.27 -33.72
CA GLU A 95 -1.70 -3.28 -34.76
C GLU A 95 -0.46 -3.49 -35.64
N GLY A 96 -0.20 -4.74 -36.03
CA GLY A 96 0.90 -5.12 -36.92
C GLY A 96 2.28 -5.07 -36.27
N GLU A 97 3.31 -4.84 -37.07
CA GLU A 97 4.70 -4.88 -36.58
C GLU A 97 5.02 -3.66 -35.72
N TRP A 98 5.63 -3.92 -34.56
CA TRP A 98 6.17 -2.91 -33.68
C TRP A 98 7.64 -3.16 -33.42
N VAL A 99 8.41 -2.07 -33.42
CA VAL A 99 9.84 -2.07 -33.13
C VAL A 99 10.10 -0.99 -32.09
N TYR A 100 10.92 -1.33 -31.10
CA TYR A 100 11.34 -0.46 -30.03
C TYR A 100 12.86 -0.43 -30.01
N TRP A 101 13.43 0.71 -29.64
CA TRP A 101 14.87 0.92 -29.59
C TRP A 101 15.27 1.43 -28.20
N TYR A 102 16.54 1.29 -27.89
CA TYR A 102 17.18 1.94 -26.75
C TYR A 102 17.62 3.37 -27.12
N PRO A 103 17.91 4.25 -26.13
CA PRO A 103 18.41 5.59 -26.40
C PRO A 103 19.71 5.62 -27.22
N ASN A 104 20.48 4.52 -27.22
CA ASN A 104 21.69 4.35 -28.02
C ASN A 104 21.43 3.97 -29.50
N GLY A 105 20.16 3.82 -29.90
CA GLY A 105 19.75 3.47 -31.26
C GLY A 105 19.72 1.97 -31.57
N GLN A 106 20.17 1.10 -30.65
CA GLN A 106 20.05 -0.35 -30.81
C GLN A 106 18.61 -0.81 -30.63
N ARG A 107 18.22 -1.91 -31.29
CA ARG A 107 16.90 -2.49 -31.09
C ARG A 107 16.78 -2.98 -29.65
N LYS A 108 15.60 -2.80 -29.06
CA LYS A 108 15.23 -3.24 -27.71
C LYS A 108 14.28 -4.42 -27.76
N GLN A 109 13.24 -4.31 -28.56
CA GLN A 109 12.28 -5.39 -28.79
C GLN A 109 11.52 -5.17 -30.10
N ALA A 110 11.03 -6.25 -30.69
CA ALA A 110 10.22 -6.20 -31.90
C ALA A 110 9.29 -7.42 -31.96
N GLY A 111 8.09 -7.23 -32.51
CA GLY A 111 7.12 -8.29 -32.73
C GLY A 111 5.80 -7.73 -33.25
N GLN A 112 4.75 -8.55 -33.24
CA GLN A 112 3.43 -8.16 -33.75
C GLN A 112 2.46 -7.85 -32.61
N PHE A 113 1.60 -6.87 -32.83
CA PHE A 113 0.36 -6.68 -32.08
C PHE A 113 -0.83 -7.05 -32.97
N GLU A 114 -1.83 -7.68 -32.36
CA GLU A 114 -3.14 -7.93 -32.97
C GLU A 114 -4.19 -7.46 -31.96
N THR A 115 -4.97 -6.43 -32.32
CA THR A 115 -5.96 -5.81 -31.42
C THR A 115 -5.38 -5.34 -30.08
N GLY A 116 -4.15 -4.84 -30.10
CA GLY A 116 -3.48 -4.26 -28.92
C GLY A 116 -2.84 -5.29 -27.97
N LEU A 117 -2.90 -6.59 -28.30
CA LEU A 117 -2.24 -7.65 -27.55
C LEU A 117 -1.06 -8.20 -28.35
N ARG A 118 0.04 -8.57 -27.67
CA ARG A 118 1.19 -9.17 -28.36
C ARG A 118 0.82 -10.52 -28.97
N GLN A 119 1.23 -10.70 -30.21
CA GLN A 119 0.93 -11.86 -31.02
C GLN A 119 2.18 -12.27 -31.83
N GLY A 120 2.28 -13.56 -32.15
CA GLY A 120 3.33 -14.05 -33.04
C GLY A 120 4.72 -14.00 -32.43
N ASN A 121 5.74 -13.95 -33.29
CA ASN A 121 7.13 -14.02 -32.85
C ASN A 121 7.60 -12.66 -32.31
N TRP A 122 8.23 -12.70 -31.15
CA TRP A 122 8.83 -11.55 -30.51
C TRP A 122 10.30 -11.82 -30.24
N THR A 123 11.12 -10.80 -30.46
CA THR A 123 12.54 -10.81 -30.14
C THR A 123 12.87 -9.60 -29.29
N PHE A 124 13.73 -9.81 -28.30
CA PHE A 124 14.21 -8.81 -27.37
C PHE A 124 15.74 -8.83 -27.42
N TRP A 125 16.34 -7.67 -27.26
CA TRP A 125 17.79 -7.49 -27.34
C TRP A 125 18.29 -6.72 -26.11
N TYR A 126 19.55 -6.91 -25.77
CA TYR A 126 20.29 -6.11 -24.82
C TYR A 126 20.75 -4.78 -25.45
N GLU A 127 21.17 -3.82 -24.62
CA GLU A 127 21.69 -2.53 -25.10
C GLU A 127 22.93 -2.66 -25.98
N ASN A 128 23.69 -3.74 -25.81
CA ASN A 128 24.86 -4.07 -26.65
C ASN A 128 24.49 -4.65 -28.03
N GLY A 129 23.19 -4.77 -28.34
CA GLY A 129 22.66 -5.27 -29.61
C GLY A 129 22.55 -6.80 -29.71
N GLN A 130 23.00 -7.54 -28.70
CA GLN A 130 22.87 -9.00 -28.68
C GLN A 130 21.45 -9.42 -28.29
N LYS A 131 21.00 -10.58 -28.76
CA LYS A 131 19.67 -11.09 -28.39
C LYS A 131 19.64 -11.34 -26.88
N PHE A 132 18.52 -10.99 -26.26
CA PHE A 132 18.23 -11.31 -24.87
C PHE A 132 17.31 -12.52 -24.79
N LYS A 133 16.18 -12.46 -25.49
CA LYS A 133 15.23 -13.58 -25.57
C LYS A 133 14.37 -13.49 -26.82
N GLU A 134 13.85 -14.62 -27.25
CA GLU A 134 12.88 -14.69 -28.33
C GLU A 134 11.92 -15.86 -28.13
N GLY A 135 10.70 -15.70 -28.66
CA GLY A 135 9.69 -16.73 -28.67
C GLY A 135 8.35 -16.17 -29.12
N LYS A 136 7.29 -16.97 -28.95
CA LYS A 136 5.96 -16.62 -29.46
C LYS A 136 5.05 -16.10 -28.35
N PHE A 137 4.30 -15.04 -28.63
CA PHE A 137 3.15 -14.62 -27.85
C PHE A 137 1.84 -15.03 -28.53
N GLN A 138 0.85 -15.37 -27.72
CA GLN A 138 -0.54 -15.52 -28.12
C GLN A 138 -1.40 -14.75 -27.13
N ARG A 139 -2.02 -13.64 -27.58
CA ARG A 139 -2.81 -12.74 -26.73
C ARG A 139 -2.08 -12.38 -25.42
N ASP A 140 -0.87 -11.84 -25.53
CA ASP A 140 0.04 -11.47 -24.43
C ASP A 140 0.59 -12.60 -23.54
N ARG A 141 0.22 -13.86 -23.79
CA ARG A 141 0.78 -15.03 -23.09
C ARG A 141 1.94 -15.64 -23.89
N GLN A 142 3.04 -15.97 -23.22
CA GLN A 142 4.15 -16.69 -23.85
C GLN A 142 3.70 -18.12 -24.17
N VAL A 143 3.95 -18.57 -25.40
CA VAL A 143 3.62 -19.91 -25.87
C VAL A 143 4.75 -20.48 -26.72
N GLY A 144 4.84 -21.81 -26.75
CA GLY A 144 5.80 -22.52 -27.59
C GLY A 144 7.24 -22.38 -27.11
N LYS A 145 8.20 -22.64 -27.99
CA LYS A 145 9.62 -22.62 -27.64
C LYS A 145 10.12 -21.19 -27.45
N TRP A 146 10.84 -20.97 -26.36
CA TRP A 146 11.54 -19.74 -26.05
C TRP A 146 13.03 -20.01 -25.88
N ASN A 147 13.83 -19.06 -26.34
CA ASN A 147 15.28 -19.07 -26.21
C ASN A 147 15.72 -17.78 -25.52
N PHE A 148 16.75 -17.89 -24.69
CA PHE A 148 17.37 -16.80 -23.96
C PHE A 148 18.87 -16.87 -24.17
N TRP A 149 19.53 -15.73 -24.15
CA TRP A 149 20.97 -15.57 -24.32
C TRP A 149 21.51 -14.66 -23.22
N HIS A 150 22.77 -14.85 -22.90
CA HIS A 150 23.56 -13.95 -22.06
C HIS A 150 23.98 -12.72 -22.86
N GLU A 151 24.42 -11.66 -22.19
CA GLU A 151 24.93 -10.45 -22.86
C GLU A 151 26.13 -10.73 -23.78
N ASN A 152 26.86 -11.82 -23.55
CA ASN A 152 27.98 -12.26 -24.38
C ASN A 152 27.56 -13.06 -25.63
N GLY A 153 26.25 -13.32 -25.81
CA GLY A 153 25.67 -13.96 -26.99
C GLY A 153 25.61 -15.46 -26.94
N GLN A 154 26.16 -16.06 -25.89
CA GLN A 154 25.98 -17.46 -25.62
C GLN A 154 24.55 -17.72 -25.16
N ARG A 155 24.02 -18.89 -25.50
CA ARG A 155 22.67 -19.27 -25.06
C ARG A 155 22.67 -19.37 -23.55
N ALA A 156 21.69 -18.78 -22.88
CA ALA A 156 21.53 -18.81 -21.43
C ALA A 156 20.56 -19.92 -21.02
N ARG A 157 19.40 -19.98 -21.69
CA ARG A 157 18.40 -21.04 -21.46
C ARG A 157 17.44 -21.21 -22.63
N SER A 158 16.81 -22.37 -22.72
CA SER A 158 15.84 -22.70 -23.76
C SER A 158 14.84 -23.72 -23.26
N GLY A 159 13.55 -23.50 -23.52
CA GLY A 159 12.49 -24.42 -23.14
C GLY A 159 11.15 -23.97 -23.69
N VAL A 160 10.07 -24.62 -23.27
CA VAL A 160 8.72 -24.34 -23.79
C VAL A 160 7.96 -23.50 -22.77
N TYR A 161 7.18 -22.53 -23.24
CA TYR A 161 6.14 -21.87 -22.45
C TYR A 161 4.76 -22.40 -22.84
N GLN A 162 3.89 -22.56 -21.85
CA GLN A 162 2.47 -22.84 -22.01
C GLN A 162 1.67 -21.87 -21.13
N ASP A 163 0.81 -21.08 -21.77
CA ASP A 163 -0.02 -20.06 -21.11
C ASP A 163 0.76 -19.08 -20.19
N GLY A 164 1.96 -18.68 -20.61
CA GLY A 164 2.82 -17.77 -19.85
C GLY A 164 3.64 -18.43 -18.73
N ALA A 165 3.53 -19.74 -18.51
CA ALA A 165 4.36 -20.51 -17.58
C ALA A 165 5.38 -21.38 -18.32
N GLU A 166 6.56 -21.57 -17.74
CA GLU A 166 7.58 -22.51 -18.24
C GLU A 166 7.05 -23.95 -18.13
N TYR A 167 7.17 -24.72 -19.20
CA TYR A 167 6.63 -26.07 -19.34
C TYR A 167 7.66 -27.00 -19.98
N GLY A 168 7.74 -28.23 -19.49
CA GLY A 168 8.64 -29.27 -19.96
C GLY A 168 10.11 -29.02 -19.62
N GLU A 169 11.00 -29.65 -20.37
CA GLU A 169 12.44 -29.50 -20.17
C GLU A 169 12.94 -28.12 -20.59
N TRP A 170 13.68 -27.51 -19.69
CA TRP A 170 14.49 -26.33 -19.89
C TRP A 170 15.96 -26.73 -19.83
N LEU A 171 16.70 -26.30 -20.84
CA LEU A 171 18.14 -26.40 -20.87
C LEU A 171 18.71 -25.06 -20.42
N ALA A 172 19.72 -25.06 -19.56
CA ALA A 172 20.44 -23.87 -19.15
C ALA A 172 21.94 -24.03 -19.45
N TRP A 173 22.60 -22.92 -19.71
CA TRP A 173 24.04 -22.87 -19.92
C TRP A 173 24.61 -21.69 -19.15
N SER A 174 25.82 -21.90 -18.64
CA SER A 174 26.63 -20.85 -18.02
C SER A 174 27.18 -19.87 -19.06
N GLU A 175 27.72 -18.74 -18.60
CA GLU A 175 28.30 -17.72 -19.49
C GLU A 175 29.53 -18.20 -20.28
N ASP A 176 30.21 -19.27 -19.85
CA ASP A 176 31.29 -19.93 -20.61
C ASP A 176 30.80 -21.06 -21.53
N GLY A 177 29.48 -21.26 -21.62
CA GLY A 177 28.84 -22.13 -22.61
C GLY A 177 28.72 -23.57 -22.16
N LYS A 178 29.13 -23.88 -20.93
CA LYS A 178 28.95 -25.21 -20.35
C LYS A 178 27.49 -25.39 -19.93
N PRO A 179 26.85 -26.51 -20.28
CA PRO A 179 25.49 -26.78 -19.87
C PRO A 179 25.44 -26.92 -18.34
N TYR A 180 24.56 -26.14 -17.71
CA TYR A 180 23.95 -26.51 -16.44
C TYR A 180 22.89 -27.55 -16.79
N SER A 181 22.78 -28.64 -16.04
CA SER A 181 21.90 -29.78 -16.36
C SER A 181 20.43 -29.39 -16.63
N GLN A 182 19.66 -30.32 -17.24
CA GLN A 182 18.22 -30.22 -17.52
C GLN A 182 17.44 -29.69 -16.30
N LEU A 183 16.86 -28.50 -16.44
CA LEU A 183 15.83 -27.96 -15.54
C LEU A 183 14.48 -28.50 -16.02
N TYR A 184 13.84 -29.38 -15.27
CA TYR A 184 12.47 -29.80 -15.59
C TYR A 184 11.49 -28.74 -15.07
N ALA A 185 10.91 -27.93 -15.95
CA ALA A 185 9.70 -27.19 -15.62
C ALA A 185 8.51 -28.15 -15.72
N GLY A 186 8.09 -28.72 -14.58
CA GLY A 186 6.86 -29.49 -14.48
C GLY A 186 6.90 -30.88 -15.12
N GLN A 187 7.52 -31.82 -14.41
CA GLN A 187 7.00 -33.18 -14.17
C GLN A 187 7.93 -33.82 -13.12
N GLY A 188 7.52 -33.80 -11.86
CA GLY A 188 8.18 -34.60 -10.84
C GLY A 188 7.93 -36.07 -11.16
N ARG A 189 8.93 -36.80 -11.68
CA ARG A 189 8.74 -38.21 -12.06
C ARG A 189 9.86 -39.10 -11.54
N SER A 190 9.85 -39.32 -10.23
CA SER A 190 9.54 -40.65 -9.65
C SER A 190 9.57 -40.63 -8.12
N ASP A 191 10.32 -39.70 -7.51
CA ASP A 191 10.56 -39.57 -6.08
C ASP A 191 9.47 -38.79 -5.33
N LEU A 192 8.93 -37.73 -5.94
CA LEU A 192 7.88 -36.90 -5.33
C LEU A 192 6.48 -37.51 -5.42
N ALA A 193 6.16 -38.27 -6.47
CA ALA A 193 4.80 -38.78 -6.68
C ALA A 193 4.25 -39.60 -5.50
N PRO A 194 5.02 -40.51 -4.86
CA PRO A 194 4.57 -41.20 -3.66
C PRO A 194 4.28 -40.25 -2.49
N LEU A 195 5.07 -39.18 -2.33
CA LEU A 195 4.90 -38.20 -1.26
C LEU A 195 3.66 -37.33 -1.51
N ILE A 196 3.44 -36.89 -2.75
CA ILE A 196 2.24 -36.15 -3.17
C ILE A 196 0.99 -37.01 -2.95
N GLN A 197 1.02 -38.27 -3.35
CA GLN A 197 -0.09 -39.20 -3.10
C GLN A 197 -0.32 -39.43 -1.59
N LYS A 198 0.76 -39.56 -0.80
CA LYS A 198 0.70 -39.68 0.66
C LYS A 198 0.04 -38.45 1.29
N LEU A 199 0.34 -37.25 0.80
CA LEU A 199 -0.26 -35.99 1.25
C LEU A 199 -1.74 -35.87 0.82
N GLN A 200 -2.10 -36.36 -0.37
CA GLN A 200 -3.46 -36.34 -0.90
C GLN A 200 -4.41 -37.31 -0.23
N THR A 201 -4.01 -38.57 -0.05
CA THR A 201 -4.93 -39.66 0.34
C THR A 201 -4.52 -40.41 1.61
N GLY A 202 -3.35 -40.13 2.17
CA GLY A 202 -2.86 -40.83 3.35
C GLY A 202 -3.66 -40.54 4.63
N PRO A 203 -3.49 -41.33 5.70
CA PRO A 203 -3.96 -40.96 7.03
C PRO A 203 -3.35 -39.63 7.49
N LEU A 204 -4.05 -38.86 8.33
CA LEU A 204 -3.60 -37.52 8.74
C LEU A 204 -2.15 -37.48 9.28
N ALA A 205 -1.75 -38.48 10.07
CA ALA A 205 -0.39 -38.61 10.57
C ALA A 205 0.65 -38.77 9.44
N SER A 206 0.34 -39.61 8.45
CA SER A 206 1.19 -39.80 7.27
C SER A 206 1.22 -38.57 6.37
N ARG A 207 0.10 -37.85 6.25
CA ARG A 207 0.07 -36.59 5.49
C ARG A 207 0.97 -35.53 6.11
N ARG A 208 0.94 -35.38 7.44
CA ARG A 208 1.83 -34.45 8.16
C ARG A 208 3.30 -34.82 7.99
N GLN A 209 3.63 -36.11 8.00
CA GLN A 209 4.99 -36.54 7.70
C GLN A 209 5.38 -36.18 6.25
N ALA A 210 4.46 -36.33 5.30
CA ALA A 210 4.69 -35.97 3.91
C ALA A 210 4.95 -34.47 3.73
N VAL A 211 4.31 -33.59 4.52
CA VAL A 211 4.57 -32.14 4.50
C VAL A 211 6.06 -31.86 4.69
N SER A 212 6.64 -32.34 5.81
CA SER A 212 8.07 -32.11 6.09
C SER A 212 8.98 -32.78 5.06
N GLU A 213 8.66 -34.00 4.62
CA GLU A 213 9.43 -34.70 3.57
C GLU A 213 9.42 -33.94 2.23
N ILE A 214 8.30 -33.31 1.88
CA ILE A 214 8.16 -32.51 0.66
C ILE A 214 8.81 -31.13 0.83
N ALA A 215 8.73 -30.52 2.01
CA ALA A 215 9.36 -29.24 2.30
C ALA A 215 10.89 -29.30 2.14
N GLU A 216 11.52 -30.40 2.57
CA GLU A 216 12.96 -30.66 2.35
C GLU A 216 13.35 -30.76 0.86
N VAL A 217 12.40 -31.08 -0.02
CA VAL A 217 12.63 -31.05 -1.48
C VAL A 217 12.68 -29.62 -2.03
N GLY A 218 12.15 -28.65 -1.28
CA GLY A 218 12.24 -27.21 -1.56
C GLY A 218 11.52 -26.79 -2.84
N LYS A 219 12.09 -25.82 -3.55
CA LYS A 219 11.55 -25.26 -4.80
C LYS A 219 11.04 -26.29 -5.83
N ARG A 220 11.65 -27.47 -5.87
CA ARG A 220 11.31 -28.54 -6.83
C ARG A 220 9.89 -29.10 -6.62
N ALA A 221 9.35 -29.04 -5.40
CA ALA A 221 8.02 -29.52 -5.09
C ALA A 221 6.89 -28.52 -5.43
N VAL A 222 7.23 -27.24 -5.61
CA VAL A 222 6.27 -26.13 -5.75
C VAL A 222 5.24 -26.36 -6.86
N PRO A 223 5.60 -26.83 -8.09
CA PRO A 223 4.59 -27.04 -9.14
C PRO A 223 3.51 -28.07 -8.78
N GLU A 224 3.90 -29.17 -8.13
CA GLU A 224 2.97 -30.22 -7.71
C GLU A 224 2.08 -29.72 -6.55
N LEU A 225 2.64 -28.97 -5.61
CA LEU A 225 1.90 -28.34 -4.51
C LEU A 225 0.90 -27.29 -5.02
N VAL A 226 1.26 -26.50 -6.04
CA VAL A 226 0.34 -25.55 -6.68
C VAL A 226 -0.85 -26.26 -7.34
N SER A 227 -0.62 -27.44 -7.93
CA SER A 227 -1.73 -28.27 -8.44
C SER A 227 -2.64 -28.75 -7.31
N LEU A 228 -2.06 -29.14 -6.17
CA LEU A 228 -2.80 -29.59 -4.99
C LEU A 228 -3.64 -28.51 -4.32
N LEU A 229 -3.31 -27.22 -4.47
CA LEU A 229 -4.17 -26.12 -4.01
C LEU A 229 -5.56 -26.10 -4.66
N ARG A 230 -5.81 -26.94 -5.66
CA ARG A 230 -7.10 -27.09 -6.35
C ARG A 230 -7.72 -28.48 -6.17
N ASP A 231 -7.17 -29.29 -5.26
CA ASP A 231 -7.67 -30.63 -5.00
C ASP A 231 -9.11 -30.60 -4.47
N SER A 232 -9.88 -31.65 -4.75
CA SER A 232 -11.22 -31.82 -4.21
C SER A 232 -11.23 -31.94 -2.69
N ASP A 233 -10.18 -32.53 -2.10
CA ASP A 233 -10.04 -32.69 -0.66
C ASP A 233 -9.53 -31.41 0.00
N GLN A 234 -10.32 -30.87 0.92
CA GLN A 234 -9.97 -29.69 1.70
C GLN A 234 -8.66 -29.87 2.47
N VAL A 235 -8.43 -31.06 3.04
CA VAL A 235 -7.22 -31.32 3.82
C VAL A 235 -6.00 -31.31 2.91
N ALA A 236 -6.09 -31.85 1.69
CA ALA A 236 -5.01 -31.81 0.72
C ALA A 236 -4.67 -30.37 0.30
N ARG A 237 -5.67 -29.53 0.03
CA ARG A 237 -5.47 -28.10 -0.29
C ARG A 237 -4.79 -27.34 0.85
N MET A 238 -5.26 -27.55 2.08
CA MET A 238 -4.71 -26.93 3.29
C MET A 238 -3.25 -27.32 3.48
N LEU A 239 -2.94 -28.63 3.47
CA LEU A 239 -1.58 -29.12 3.64
C LEU A 239 -0.66 -28.71 2.49
N ALA A 240 -1.17 -28.54 1.27
CA ALA A 240 -0.38 -27.99 0.17
C ALA A 240 0.04 -26.54 0.44
N ALA A 241 -0.87 -25.71 0.97
CA ALA A 241 -0.53 -24.35 1.39
C ALA A 241 0.44 -24.34 2.59
N GLU A 242 0.24 -25.19 3.60
CA GLU A 242 1.17 -25.34 4.72
C GLU A 242 2.57 -25.76 4.26
N THR A 243 2.65 -26.71 3.31
CA THR A 243 3.95 -27.15 2.76
C THR A 243 4.64 -26.02 2.00
N LEU A 244 3.89 -25.20 1.24
CA LEU A 244 4.44 -24.01 0.59
C LEU A 244 4.94 -22.98 1.61
N ALA A 245 4.28 -22.86 2.77
CA ALA A 245 4.75 -22.03 3.87
C ALA A 245 6.07 -22.56 4.47
N GLU A 246 6.19 -23.88 4.68
CA GLU A 246 7.44 -24.50 5.18
C GLU A 246 8.61 -24.34 4.19
N ILE A 247 8.33 -24.36 2.88
CA ILE A 247 9.35 -24.08 1.85
C ILE A 247 9.79 -22.61 1.87
N GLY A 248 8.90 -21.68 2.19
CA GLY A 248 9.21 -20.26 2.32
C GLY A 248 9.41 -19.54 0.98
N ASP A 249 10.43 -18.68 0.89
CA ASP A 249 10.70 -17.77 -0.24
C ASP A 249 10.94 -18.47 -1.58
N GLU A 250 11.51 -19.68 -1.54
CA GLU A 250 11.68 -20.55 -2.70
C GLU A 250 10.35 -20.89 -3.40
N SER A 251 9.23 -20.79 -2.69
CA SER A 251 7.89 -21.04 -3.21
C SER A 251 7.20 -19.82 -3.82
N SER A 252 7.92 -18.71 -4.04
CA SER A 252 7.40 -17.45 -4.61
C SER A 252 6.56 -17.59 -5.90
N LEU A 253 6.80 -18.62 -6.73
CA LEU A 253 5.98 -18.91 -7.91
C LEU A 253 4.52 -19.29 -7.57
N ALA A 254 4.25 -19.74 -6.34
CA ALA A 254 2.92 -20.09 -5.86
C ALA A 254 2.10 -18.89 -5.37
N ALA A 255 2.71 -17.69 -5.21
CA ALA A 255 2.03 -16.55 -4.60
C ALA A 255 0.69 -16.19 -5.28
N GLY A 256 0.66 -16.21 -6.62
CA GLY A 256 -0.58 -15.95 -7.37
C GLY A 256 -1.67 -17.01 -7.18
N ASP A 257 -1.30 -18.26 -6.93
CA ASP A 257 -2.22 -19.37 -6.66
C ASP A 257 -2.72 -19.36 -5.22
N LEU A 258 -1.84 -19.05 -4.25
CA LEU A 258 -2.20 -18.88 -2.85
C LEU A 258 -3.18 -17.72 -2.64
N VAL A 259 -3.00 -16.61 -3.36
CA VAL A 259 -3.98 -15.51 -3.33
C VAL A 259 -5.35 -15.93 -3.88
N ARG A 260 -5.41 -16.83 -4.88
CA ARG A 260 -6.70 -17.39 -5.33
C ARG A 260 -7.35 -18.26 -4.26
N ALA A 261 -6.55 -18.94 -3.44
CA ALA A 261 -7.03 -19.74 -2.32
C ALA A 261 -7.67 -18.90 -1.19
N PHE A 262 -7.56 -17.56 -1.19
CA PHE A 262 -8.38 -16.70 -0.32
C PHE A 262 -9.88 -16.77 -0.63
N SER A 263 -10.27 -17.29 -1.80
CA SER A 263 -11.67 -17.58 -2.12
C SER A 263 -12.06 -19.03 -1.83
N ASP A 264 -11.21 -19.80 -1.13
CA ASP A 264 -11.53 -21.17 -0.75
C ASP A 264 -12.71 -21.20 0.24
N ARG A 265 -13.53 -22.25 0.14
CA ARG A 265 -14.70 -22.45 1.01
C ARG A 265 -14.28 -22.71 2.46
N SER A 266 -13.12 -23.33 2.67
CA SER A 266 -12.58 -23.66 3.98
C SER A 266 -11.82 -22.49 4.58
N PRO A 267 -12.18 -22.02 5.79
CA PRO A 267 -11.40 -21.05 6.53
C PRO A 267 -9.96 -21.49 6.79
N GLU A 268 -9.75 -22.78 7.03
CA GLU A 268 -8.43 -23.36 7.30
C GLU A 268 -7.51 -23.27 6.08
N VAL A 269 -8.03 -23.52 4.87
CA VAL A 269 -7.28 -23.33 3.62
C VAL A 269 -6.93 -21.86 3.40
N ARG A 270 -7.85 -20.94 3.71
CA ARG A 270 -7.61 -19.50 3.57
C ARG A 270 -6.53 -19.00 4.53
N GLU A 271 -6.55 -19.46 5.77
CA GLU A 271 -5.52 -19.15 6.77
C GLU A 271 -4.16 -19.71 6.37
N ALA A 272 -4.09 -20.99 5.99
CA ALA A 272 -2.86 -21.61 5.51
C ALA A 272 -2.28 -20.89 4.27
N ALA A 273 -3.14 -20.43 3.35
CA ALA A 273 -2.71 -19.63 2.20
C ALA A 273 -2.15 -18.26 2.62
N SER A 274 -2.75 -17.62 3.63
CA SER A 274 -2.22 -16.36 4.18
C SER A 274 -0.85 -16.59 4.81
N ASP A 275 -0.69 -17.64 5.60
CA ASP A 275 0.57 -17.90 6.29
C ASP A 275 1.69 -18.29 5.30
N ALA A 276 1.35 -19.01 4.24
CA ALA A 276 2.27 -19.28 3.14
C ALA A 276 2.73 -17.99 2.43
N LEU A 277 1.82 -17.05 2.17
CA LEU A 277 2.17 -15.77 1.55
C LEU A 277 3.07 -14.91 2.45
N VAL A 278 2.87 -14.96 3.78
CA VAL A 278 3.76 -14.33 4.76
C VAL A 278 5.15 -14.97 4.73
N ALA A 279 5.23 -16.30 4.72
CA ALA A 279 6.49 -17.04 4.67
C ALA A 279 7.27 -16.80 3.36
N ILE A 280 6.58 -16.66 2.23
CA ILE A 280 7.19 -16.28 0.94
C ILE A 280 7.80 -14.86 1.00
N GLY A 281 7.18 -13.94 1.74
CA GLY A 281 7.66 -12.59 1.93
C GLY A 281 7.43 -11.66 0.72
N MET A 282 8.40 -10.79 0.42
CA MET A 282 8.26 -9.69 -0.55
C MET A 282 7.63 -10.05 -1.91
N PRO A 283 7.94 -11.22 -2.54
CA PRO A 283 7.31 -11.60 -3.81
C PRO A 283 5.78 -11.69 -3.78
N SER A 284 5.18 -11.86 -2.60
CA SER A 284 3.72 -11.92 -2.41
C SER A 284 3.04 -10.54 -2.44
N ILE A 285 3.78 -9.46 -2.16
CA ILE A 285 3.18 -8.14 -1.91
C ILE A 285 2.43 -7.61 -3.13
N GLU A 286 2.99 -7.72 -4.33
CA GLU A 286 2.33 -7.25 -5.57
C GLU A 286 1.00 -7.98 -5.83
N TYR A 287 0.92 -9.28 -5.50
CA TYR A 287 -0.32 -10.05 -5.65
C TYR A 287 -1.37 -9.65 -4.61
N LEU A 288 -0.94 -9.38 -3.37
CA LEU A 288 -1.80 -8.91 -2.30
C LEU A 288 -2.33 -7.50 -2.58
N GLU A 289 -1.47 -6.59 -3.05
CA GLU A 289 -1.84 -5.21 -3.44
C GLU A 289 -2.94 -5.24 -4.52
N ARG A 290 -2.78 -6.04 -5.57
CA ARG A 290 -3.79 -6.17 -6.63
C ARG A 290 -5.13 -6.72 -6.15
N THR A 291 -5.13 -7.53 -5.09
CA THR A 291 -6.36 -8.16 -4.57
C THR A 291 -7.05 -7.35 -3.48
N LEU A 292 -6.43 -6.28 -3.00
CA LEU A 292 -7.11 -5.24 -2.22
C LEU A 292 -8.24 -4.56 -3.00
N ASP A 293 -8.27 -4.66 -4.33
CA ASP A 293 -9.36 -4.17 -5.19
C ASP A 293 -10.32 -5.28 -5.65
N SER A 294 -10.24 -6.48 -5.06
CA SER A 294 -11.10 -7.61 -5.44
C SER A 294 -12.59 -7.32 -5.22
N ASN A 295 -13.43 -7.86 -6.11
CA ASN A 295 -14.89 -7.79 -5.94
C ASN A 295 -15.37 -8.51 -4.67
N ASN A 296 -14.65 -9.54 -4.23
CA ASN A 296 -14.99 -10.29 -3.02
C ASN A 296 -14.46 -9.58 -1.76
N PRO A 297 -15.34 -9.11 -0.84
CA PRO A 297 -14.90 -8.45 0.40
C PRO A 297 -14.06 -9.33 1.31
N GLU A 298 -14.27 -10.64 1.31
CA GLU A 298 -13.47 -11.57 2.10
C GLU A 298 -12.02 -11.63 1.59
N VAL A 299 -11.83 -11.65 0.26
CA VAL A 299 -10.49 -11.59 -0.35
C VAL A 299 -9.80 -10.27 0.00
N ARG A 300 -10.49 -9.12 -0.12
CA ARG A 300 -9.91 -7.81 0.24
C ARG A 300 -9.48 -7.77 1.72
N LEU A 301 -10.32 -8.30 2.61
CA LEU A 301 -10.04 -8.37 4.04
C LEU A 301 -8.81 -9.24 4.31
N LEU A 302 -8.75 -10.44 3.74
CA LEU A 302 -7.60 -11.32 3.89
C LEU A 302 -6.33 -10.68 3.34
N SER A 303 -6.37 -10.07 2.15
CA SER A 303 -5.21 -9.38 1.59
C SER A 303 -4.69 -8.28 2.51
N ALA A 304 -5.58 -7.46 3.09
CA ALA A 304 -5.18 -6.45 4.07
C ALA A 304 -4.58 -7.09 5.33
N ALA A 305 -5.22 -8.13 5.89
CA ALA A 305 -4.74 -8.82 7.07
C ALA A 305 -3.36 -9.49 6.85
N THR A 306 -3.16 -10.13 5.70
CA THR A 306 -1.88 -10.76 5.31
C THR A 306 -0.78 -9.71 5.18
N LEU A 307 -1.04 -8.56 4.53
CA LEU A 307 -0.08 -7.45 4.47
C LEU A 307 0.27 -6.92 5.87
N GLY A 308 -0.70 -6.87 6.78
CA GLY A 308 -0.47 -6.54 8.19
C GLY A 308 0.43 -7.56 8.90
N LYS A 309 0.18 -8.87 8.72
CA LYS A 309 1.04 -9.95 9.26
C LYS A 309 2.48 -9.87 8.76
N MET A 310 2.69 -9.39 7.53
CA MET A 310 4.03 -9.19 6.96
C MET A 310 4.77 -8.02 7.62
N GLY A 311 4.08 -7.05 8.23
CA GLY A 311 4.70 -5.94 8.94
C GLY A 311 5.47 -4.99 8.01
N GLU A 312 6.63 -4.48 8.45
CA GLU A 312 7.35 -3.39 7.78
C GLU A 312 7.75 -3.67 6.31
N ILE A 313 7.93 -4.94 5.92
CA ILE A 313 8.28 -5.28 4.53
C ILE A 313 7.15 -4.97 3.56
N ALA A 314 5.88 -4.93 4.04
CA ALA A 314 4.70 -4.60 3.25
C ALA A 314 4.46 -3.10 3.10
N ALA A 315 5.42 -2.24 3.46
CA ALA A 315 5.27 -0.79 3.40
C ALA A 315 4.97 -0.23 2.00
N SER A 316 5.33 -0.93 0.92
CA SER A 316 4.94 -0.52 -0.44
C SER A 316 3.43 -0.52 -0.67
N ALA A 317 2.70 -1.33 0.10
CA ALA A 317 1.25 -1.50 -0.02
C ALA A 317 0.44 -0.41 0.71
N LEU A 318 1.09 0.48 1.46
CA LEU A 318 0.42 1.53 2.24
C LEU A 318 -0.48 2.45 1.42
N PRO A 319 -0.12 2.87 0.18
CA PRO A 319 -1.05 3.63 -0.67
C PRO A 319 -2.33 2.86 -0.98
N ALA A 320 -2.23 1.56 -1.25
CA ALA A 320 -3.40 0.72 -1.52
C ALA A 320 -4.25 0.53 -0.25
N LEU A 321 -3.63 0.19 0.88
CA LEU A 321 -4.33 0.07 2.17
C LEU A 321 -5.02 1.37 2.60
N SER A 322 -4.39 2.53 2.33
CA SER A 322 -4.98 3.84 2.60
C SER A 322 -6.28 4.05 1.83
N ASN A 323 -6.40 3.53 0.60
CA ASN A 323 -7.67 3.56 -0.15
C ASN A 323 -8.73 2.63 0.50
N ASN A 324 -8.33 1.45 0.99
CA ASN A 324 -9.24 0.53 1.67
C ASN A 324 -9.78 1.06 3.01
N LEU A 325 -9.20 2.11 3.61
CA LEU A 325 -9.83 2.82 4.74
C LEU A 325 -11.21 3.38 4.36
N LYS A 326 -11.49 3.58 3.06
CA LYS A 326 -12.78 4.04 2.53
C LYS A 326 -13.58 2.92 1.85
N ASP A 327 -13.22 1.66 2.09
CA ASP A 327 -13.90 0.50 1.52
C ASP A 327 -15.39 0.47 1.89
N ARG A 328 -16.21 0.00 0.95
CA ARG A 328 -17.66 -0.20 1.13
C ARG A 328 -18.00 -1.16 2.27
N THR A 329 -17.14 -2.13 2.55
CA THR A 329 -17.33 -3.15 3.58
C THR A 329 -16.64 -2.73 4.88
N PRO A 330 -17.38 -2.58 6.00
CA PRO A 330 -16.80 -2.15 7.29
C PRO A 330 -15.63 -3.00 7.78
N ALA A 331 -15.73 -4.33 7.62
CA ALA A 331 -14.67 -5.25 8.02
C ALA A 331 -13.36 -5.00 7.26
N VAL A 332 -13.44 -4.69 5.96
CA VAL A 332 -12.25 -4.38 5.13
C VAL A 332 -11.60 -3.07 5.56
N ARG A 333 -12.40 -2.03 5.87
CA ARG A 333 -11.86 -0.77 6.37
C ARG A 333 -11.07 -0.96 7.67
N ARG A 334 -11.63 -1.73 8.61
CA ARG A 334 -10.95 -2.06 9.86
C ARG A 334 -9.70 -2.90 9.64
N GLY A 335 -9.78 -3.90 8.76
CA GLY A 335 -8.63 -4.70 8.36
C GLY A 335 -7.48 -3.84 7.81
N ALA A 336 -7.78 -2.85 6.97
CA ALA A 336 -6.79 -1.92 6.44
C ALA A 336 -6.14 -1.07 7.53
N ALA A 337 -6.92 -0.52 8.47
CA ALA A 337 -6.38 0.24 9.59
C ALA A 337 -5.45 -0.59 10.48
N LEU A 338 -5.87 -1.80 10.86
CA LEU A 338 -5.06 -2.72 11.66
C LEU A 338 -3.78 -3.13 10.93
N ALA A 339 -3.87 -3.40 9.62
CA ALA A 339 -2.72 -3.72 8.79
C ALA A 339 -1.72 -2.56 8.75
N MET A 340 -2.18 -1.33 8.55
CA MET A 340 -1.33 -0.14 8.59
C MET A 340 -0.67 0.04 9.96
N GLY A 341 -1.39 -0.18 11.06
CA GLY A 341 -0.81 -0.17 12.40
C GLY A 341 0.31 -1.20 12.57
N ALA A 342 0.08 -2.43 12.09
CA ALA A 342 1.05 -3.53 12.15
C ALA A 342 2.27 -3.34 11.23
N ILE A 343 2.09 -2.67 10.08
CA ILE A 343 3.20 -2.26 9.19
C ILE A 343 4.11 -1.23 9.89
N GLY A 344 3.58 -0.47 10.86
CA GLY A 344 4.37 0.36 11.74
C GLY A 344 4.55 1.82 11.26
N PRO A 345 5.66 2.50 11.65
CA PRO A 345 5.80 3.96 11.53
C PRO A 345 5.66 4.53 10.12
N LYS A 346 5.98 3.75 9.07
CA LYS A 346 5.81 4.19 7.68
C LYS A 346 4.34 4.49 7.32
N SER A 347 3.39 4.00 8.12
CA SER A 347 1.96 4.28 7.98
C SER A 347 1.54 5.67 8.48
N ILE A 348 2.37 6.34 9.30
CA ILE A 348 2.02 7.59 9.96
C ILE A 348 1.55 8.68 8.97
N PRO A 349 2.23 8.95 7.83
CA PRO A 349 1.77 10.00 6.90
C PRO A 349 0.37 9.72 6.31
N PHE A 350 0.06 8.44 6.07
CA PHE A 350 -1.24 8.02 5.54
C PHE A 350 -2.34 8.14 6.60
N LEU A 351 -2.05 7.71 7.83
CA LEU A 351 -3.00 7.79 8.93
C LEU A 351 -3.20 9.24 9.41
N GLN A 352 -2.16 10.07 9.40
CA GLN A 352 -2.25 11.51 9.68
C GLN A 352 -3.21 12.23 8.73
N LYS A 353 -3.25 11.82 7.45
CA LYS A 353 -4.24 12.33 6.51
C LYS A 353 -5.64 11.82 6.85
N ALA A 354 -5.77 10.55 7.19
CA ALA A 354 -7.05 9.89 7.46
C ALA A 354 -7.71 10.34 8.78
N VAL A 355 -6.96 10.73 9.82
CA VAL A 355 -7.53 11.31 11.05
C VAL A 355 -8.22 12.67 10.81
N ARG A 356 -8.00 13.30 9.66
CA ARG A 356 -8.64 14.57 9.25
C ARG A 356 -9.67 14.37 8.13
N ASP A 357 -10.07 13.14 7.87
CA ASP A 357 -11.01 12.85 6.79
C ASP A 357 -12.43 13.34 7.11
N ASP A 358 -13.19 13.71 6.08
CA ASP A 358 -14.58 14.18 6.22
C ASP A 358 -15.48 13.10 6.86
N LEU A 359 -15.22 11.83 6.56
CA LEU A 359 -15.99 10.71 7.08
C LEU A 359 -15.55 10.35 8.51
N PRO A 360 -16.45 10.42 9.52
CA PRO A 360 -16.10 10.10 10.91
C PRO A 360 -15.56 8.67 11.07
N GLU A 361 -16.08 7.73 10.29
CA GLU A 361 -15.63 6.34 10.33
C GLU A 361 -14.18 6.18 9.86
N VAL A 362 -13.73 6.99 8.90
CA VAL A 362 -12.33 6.97 8.45
C VAL A 362 -11.42 7.54 9.54
N ARG A 363 -11.86 8.60 10.24
CA ARG A 363 -11.12 9.18 11.36
C ARG A 363 -10.96 8.18 12.51
N ILE A 364 -12.05 7.50 12.91
CA ILE A 364 -12.05 6.45 13.94
C ILE A 364 -11.04 5.36 13.58
N LEU A 365 -11.09 4.85 12.35
CA LEU A 365 -10.18 3.80 11.89
C LEU A 365 -8.74 4.26 11.80
N ALA A 366 -8.50 5.51 11.41
CA ALA A 366 -7.15 6.07 11.38
C ALA A 366 -6.55 6.14 12.80
N ILE A 367 -7.36 6.51 13.81
CA ILE A 367 -6.96 6.47 15.22
C ILE A 367 -6.66 5.03 15.67
N GLU A 368 -7.52 4.06 15.32
CA GLU A 368 -7.28 2.64 15.64
C GLU A 368 -5.97 2.13 15.00
N GLY A 369 -5.70 2.51 13.75
CA GLY A 369 -4.45 2.18 13.05
C GLY A 369 -3.23 2.80 13.74
N LEU A 370 -3.31 4.08 14.15
CA LEU A 370 -2.24 4.76 14.88
C LEU A 370 -1.95 4.07 16.23
N THR A 371 -2.97 3.58 16.94
CA THR A 371 -2.80 2.81 18.19
C THR A 371 -2.04 1.51 17.96
N GLY A 372 -2.13 0.93 16.76
CA GLY A 372 -1.41 -0.29 16.38
C GLY A 372 0.10 -0.09 16.16
N ILE A 373 0.56 1.15 15.98
CA ILE A 373 1.98 1.44 15.71
C ILE A 373 2.78 1.30 17.00
N ARG A 374 3.52 0.19 17.10
CA ARG A 374 4.41 -0.10 18.23
C ARG A 374 5.84 0.35 17.91
N SER A 375 6.12 1.64 18.09
CA SER A 375 7.48 2.19 17.93
C SER A 375 7.75 3.25 19.00
N PRO A 376 8.68 2.99 19.94
CA PRO A 376 9.02 3.95 21.00
C PRO A 376 9.43 5.32 20.45
N ASP A 377 10.20 5.33 19.35
CA ASP A 377 10.71 6.55 18.73
C ASP A 377 9.61 7.45 18.14
N HIS A 378 8.45 6.86 17.82
CA HIS A 378 7.33 7.57 17.20
C HIS A 378 6.15 7.74 18.16
N GLN A 379 6.27 7.31 19.41
CA GLN A 379 5.15 7.32 20.36
C GLN A 379 4.60 8.73 20.59
N ALA A 380 5.48 9.72 20.74
CA ALA A 380 5.09 11.12 20.93
C ALA A 380 4.38 11.69 19.70
N GLU A 381 4.82 11.33 18.49
CA GLU A 381 4.16 11.72 17.25
C GLU A 381 2.77 11.09 17.15
N VAL A 382 2.66 9.78 17.40
CA VAL A 382 1.38 9.03 17.41
C VAL A 382 0.39 9.66 18.38
N VAL A 383 0.81 9.96 19.62
CA VAL A 383 -0.02 10.67 20.61
C VAL A 383 -0.45 12.03 20.07
N GLY A 384 0.50 12.83 19.57
CA GLY A 384 0.23 14.17 19.04
C GLY A 384 -0.78 14.19 17.89
N LEU A 385 -0.83 13.14 17.08
CA LEU A 385 -1.81 12.98 16.00
C LEU A 385 -3.23 12.65 16.49
N MET A 386 -3.36 12.01 17.66
CA MET A 386 -4.67 11.66 18.24
C MET A 386 -5.28 12.78 19.08
N ILE A 387 -4.47 13.68 19.65
CA ILE A 387 -4.96 14.77 20.51
C ILE A 387 -6.05 15.63 19.84
N PRO A 388 -5.91 16.08 18.58
CA PRO A 388 -6.97 16.84 17.92
C PRO A 388 -8.32 16.11 17.83
N ALA A 389 -8.32 14.76 17.81
CA ALA A 389 -9.54 13.97 17.72
C ALA A 389 -10.36 13.98 19.03
N LEU A 390 -9.78 14.38 20.16
CA LEU A 390 -10.54 14.66 21.39
C LEU A 390 -11.46 15.89 21.26
N PHE A 391 -11.20 16.76 20.28
CA PHE A 391 -12.00 17.95 19.96
C PHE A 391 -12.96 17.71 18.79
N ASP A 392 -13.10 16.47 18.32
CA ASP A 392 -13.93 16.17 17.16
C ASP A 392 -15.41 16.43 17.45
N SER A 393 -16.14 16.97 16.47
CA SER A 393 -17.58 17.19 16.55
C SER A 393 -18.40 15.92 16.83
N VAL A 394 -17.91 14.75 16.39
CA VAL A 394 -18.58 13.46 16.53
C VAL A 394 -18.13 12.76 17.80
N SER A 395 -19.07 12.46 18.70
CA SER A 395 -18.77 11.82 19.99
C SER A 395 -17.99 10.50 19.83
N LYS A 396 -18.38 9.65 18.86
CA LYS A 396 -17.70 8.37 18.60
C LYS A 396 -16.20 8.54 18.26
N VAL A 397 -15.83 9.64 17.61
CA VAL A 397 -14.41 9.93 17.30
C VAL A 397 -13.67 10.32 18.57
N ARG A 398 -14.28 11.14 19.43
CA ARG A 398 -13.71 11.49 20.74
C ARG A 398 -13.56 10.27 21.65
N ASP A 399 -14.57 9.40 21.68
CA ASP A 399 -14.55 8.15 22.46
C ASP A 399 -13.41 7.24 21.98
N GLN A 400 -13.26 7.09 20.65
CA GLN A 400 -12.16 6.32 20.08
C GLN A 400 -10.79 6.93 20.42
N ALA A 401 -10.64 8.27 20.34
CA ALA A 401 -9.40 8.95 20.69
C ALA A 401 -9.05 8.78 22.17
N SER A 402 -10.04 8.94 23.06
CA SER A 402 -9.91 8.71 24.50
C SER A 402 -9.42 7.29 24.78
N HIS A 403 -10.11 6.29 24.24
CA HIS A 403 -9.77 4.87 24.43
C HIS A 403 -8.40 4.51 23.84
N SER A 404 -8.05 5.07 22.68
CA SER A 404 -6.75 4.84 22.05
C SER A 404 -5.60 5.46 22.84
N LEU A 405 -5.79 6.66 23.38
CA LEU A 405 -4.80 7.34 24.23
C LEU A 405 -4.65 6.64 25.60
N SER A 406 -5.74 6.12 26.18
CA SER A 406 -5.64 5.34 27.42
C SER A 406 -4.89 4.02 27.21
N ARG A 407 -5.10 3.35 26.07
CA ARG A 407 -4.32 2.16 25.68
C ARG A 407 -2.84 2.43 25.43
N ILE A 408 -2.47 3.65 25.01
CA ILE A 408 -1.07 4.08 24.93
C ILE A 408 -0.46 4.20 26.33
N GLY A 409 -1.23 4.66 27.31
CA GLY A 409 -0.81 4.73 28.71
C GLY A 409 -0.02 6.00 29.05
N GLU A 410 0.99 5.84 29.92
CA GLU A 410 1.79 6.95 30.47
C GLU A 410 2.31 7.97 29.43
N PRO A 411 2.77 7.59 28.23
CA PRO A 411 3.23 8.54 27.22
C PRO A 411 2.18 9.58 26.78
N ALA A 412 0.88 9.30 27.02
CA ALA A 412 -0.20 10.21 26.68
C ALA A 412 -0.53 11.23 27.79
N ILE A 413 -0.09 10.99 29.04
CA ILE A 413 -0.56 11.73 30.24
C ILE A 413 -0.35 13.24 30.08
N ASP A 414 0.86 13.69 29.76
CA ASP A 414 1.18 15.13 29.66
C ASP A 414 0.31 15.84 28.61
N SER A 415 0.02 15.16 27.51
CA SER A 415 -0.83 15.71 26.44
C SER A 415 -2.30 15.72 26.86
N LEU A 416 -2.76 14.67 27.54
CA LEU A 416 -4.11 14.57 28.09
C LEU A 416 -4.36 15.62 29.17
N ILE A 417 -3.39 15.91 30.04
CA ILE A 417 -3.48 16.97 31.06
C ILE A 417 -3.73 18.33 30.41
N ARG A 418 -3.04 18.64 29.31
CA ARG A 418 -3.25 19.91 28.58
C ARG A 418 -4.66 20.01 28.02
N VAL A 419 -5.21 18.91 27.52
CA VAL A 419 -6.60 18.86 27.03
C VAL A 419 -7.60 18.92 28.18
N PHE A 420 -7.34 18.22 29.29
CA PHE A 420 -8.23 18.18 30.45
C PHE A 420 -8.50 19.57 31.04
N TYR A 421 -7.49 20.45 31.01
CA TYR A 421 -7.60 21.84 31.47
C TYR A 421 -7.95 22.85 30.35
N SER A 422 -8.40 22.40 29.18
CA SER A 422 -8.79 23.28 28.08
C SER A 422 -10.16 23.93 28.32
N ASP A 423 -10.54 24.88 27.46
CA ASP A 423 -11.86 25.56 27.54
C ASP A 423 -13.00 24.72 26.93
N GLU A 424 -12.68 23.64 26.20
CA GLU A 424 -13.63 22.82 25.46
C GLU A 424 -14.20 21.71 26.34
N VAL A 425 -15.49 21.84 26.70
CA VAL A 425 -16.14 20.99 27.72
C VAL A 425 -16.11 19.51 27.34
N GLU A 426 -16.41 19.20 26.08
CA GLU A 426 -16.46 17.83 25.55
C GLU A 426 -15.07 17.19 25.48
N ALA A 427 -14.05 17.98 25.10
CA ALA A 427 -12.67 17.50 25.04
C ALA A 427 -12.10 17.25 26.45
N ASN A 428 -12.44 18.11 27.41
CA ASN A 428 -12.06 17.93 28.82
C ASN A 428 -12.60 16.61 29.37
N LEU A 429 -13.87 16.30 29.09
CA LEU A 429 -14.49 15.03 29.53
C LEU A 429 -13.77 13.82 28.92
N ALA A 430 -13.51 13.84 27.61
CA ALA A 430 -12.80 12.75 26.94
C ALA A 430 -11.39 12.56 27.51
N ALA A 431 -10.65 13.64 27.75
CA ALA A 431 -9.33 13.57 28.39
C ALA A 431 -9.39 13.04 29.83
N ALA A 432 -10.39 13.46 30.62
CA ALA A 432 -10.58 12.97 31.99
C ALA A 432 -10.89 11.47 32.04
N ILE A 433 -11.66 10.95 31.08
CA ILE A 433 -11.95 9.51 30.96
C ILE A 433 -10.67 8.76 30.59
N ALA A 434 -9.91 9.24 29.60
CA ALA A 434 -8.65 8.61 29.22
C ALA A 434 -7.66 8.56 30.40
N LEU A 435 -7.52 9.65 31.15
CA LEU A 435 -6.69 9.70 32.37
C LEU A 435 -7.15 8.68 33.42
N ALA A 436 -8.45 8.55 33.64
CA ALA A 436 -9.00 7.54 34.57
C ALA A 436 -8.66 6.11 34.13
N GLU A 437 -8.80 5.81 32.83
CA GLU A 437 -8.47 4.49 32.26
C GLU A 437 -6.97 4.17 32.28
N ILE A 438 -6.10 5.18 32.26
CA ILE A 438 -4.64 4.99 32.41
C ILE A 438 -4.30 4.48 33.83
N GLY A 439 -5.08 4.88 34.85
CA GLY A 439 -4.93 4.34 36.19
C GLY A 439 -4.00 5.19 37.10
N PRO A 440 -3.30 4.54 38.06
CA PRO A 440 -2.54 5.22 39.11
C PRO A 440 -1.58 6.34 38.65
N PRO A 441 -0.84 6.23 37.53
CA PRO A 441 0.03 7.30 37.06
C PRO A 441 -0.67 8.63 36.77
N ALA A 442 -1.98 8.61 36.49
CA ALA A 442 -2.79 9.79 36.21
C ALA A 442 -3.50 10.38 37.45
N LEU A 443 -3.41 9.72 38.62
CA LEU A 443 -4.05 10.19 39.86
C LEU A 443 -3.66 11.64 40.22
N PRO A 444 -2.38 12.05 40.18
CA PRO A 444 -2.00 13.42 40.55
C PRO A 444 -2.73 14.47 39.71
N ALA A 445 -2.91 14.21 38.41
CA ALA A 445 -3.61 15.14 37.53
C ALA A 445 -5.10 15.27 37.87
N LEU A 446 -5.75 14.16 38.23
CA LEU A 446 -7.16 14.14 38.60
C LEU A 446 -7.37 14.77 39.99
N GLU A 447 -6.46 14.54 40.94
CA GLU A 447 -6.46 15.16 42.27
C GLU A 447 -6.31 16.69 42.18
N ASP A 448 -5.35 17.18 41.40
CA ASP A 448 -5.19 18.61 41.14
C ASP A 448 -6.45 19.23 40.53
N GLY A 449 -7.15 18.47 39.67
CA GLY A 449 -8.38 18.92 39.03
C GLY A 449 -9.54 19.11 40.00
N LEU A 450 -9.56 18.44 41.16
CA LEU A 450 -10.57 18.64 42.21
C LEU A 450 -10.51 20.05 42.83
N GLN A 451 -9.36 20.71 42.77
CA GLN A 451 -9.18 22.08 43.28
C GLN A 451 -9.20 23.14 42.15
N ASN A 452 -9.55 22.75 40.93
CA ASN A 452 -9.53 23.66 39.79
C ASN A 452 -10.61 24.75 39.91
N SER A 453 -10.31 25.97 39.44
CA SER A 453 -11.26 27.08 39.41
C SER A 453 -12.54 26.78 38.59
N ARG A 454 -12.45 25.91 37.58
CA ARG A 454 -13.55 25.58 36.68
C ARG A 454 -14.40 24.42 37.20
N LEU A 455 -15.71 24.65 37.26
CA LEU A 455 -16.67 23.68 37.79
C LEU A 455 -16.66 22.35 37.03
N ASN A 456 -16.63 22.40 35.69
CA ASN A 456 -16.60 21.20 34.85
C ASN A 456 -15.37 20.32 35.13
N VAL A 457 -14.18 20.91 35.26
CA VAL A 457 -12.94 20.20 35.58
C VAL A 457 -13.05 19.47 36.93
N ARG A 458 -13.57 20.15 37.97
CA ARG A 458 -13.78 19.52 39.29
C ARG A 458 -14.76 18.35 39.22
N ILE A 459 -15.88 18.53 38.52
CA ILE A 459 -16.89 17.47 38.32
C ILE A 459 -16.29 16.27 37.60
N TRP A 460 -15.54 16.49 36.52
CA TRP A 460 -14.93 15.42 35.75
C TRP A 460 -13.82 14.70 36.52
N SER A 461 -13.00 15.42 37.29
CA SER A 461 -12.05 14.82 38.23
C SER A 461 -12.72 13.87 39.21
N ALA A 462 -13.78 14.34 39.91
CA ALA A 462 -14.49 13.52 40.89
C ALA A 462 -15.10 12.26 40.24
N ASN A 463 -15.80 12.42 39.11
CA ASN A 463 -16.39 11.30 38.38
C ASN A 463 -15.34 10.29 37.89
N SER A 464 -14.22 10.77 37.36
CA SER A 464 -13.11 9.92 36.90
C SER A 464 -12.49 9.14 38.04
N LEU A 465 -12.21 9.78 39.19
CA LEU A 465 -11.71 9.10 40.39
C LEU A 465 -12.71 8.05 40.92
N GLY A 466 -14.00 8.35 40.89
CA GLY A 466 -15.04 7.36 41.23
C GLY A 466 -15.02 6.14 40.32
N LYS A 467 -14.88 6.34 39.00
CA LYS A 467 -14.78 5.26 38.00
C LYS A 467 -13.53 4.40 38.15
N MET A 468 -12.44 4.96 38.69
CA MET A 468 -11.21 4.23 38.98
C MET A 468 -11.37 3.25 40.16
N GLY A 469 -12.43 3.38 40.96
CA GLY A 469 -12.75 2.45 42.05
C GLY A 469 -11.63 2.35 43.09
N ALA A 470 -11.31 1.13 43.52
CA ALA A 470 -10.32 0.89 44.57
C ALA A 470 -8.93 1.49 44.27
N THR A 471 -8.59 1.69 42.99
CA THR A 471 -7.30 2.30 42.61
C THR A 471 -7.20 3.78 42.98
N ALA A 472 -8.31 4.48 43.16
CA ALA A 472 -8.38 5.88 43.58
C ALA A 472 -8.49 6.08 45.11
N ARG A 473 -8.32 5.02 45.92
CA ARG A 473 -8.27 5.13 47.39
C ARG A 473 -7.30 6.19 47.92
N PRO A 474 -6.10 6.41 47.32
CA PRO A 474 -5.22 7.50 47.74
C PRO A 474 -5.87 8.89 47.69
N SER A 475 -6.83 9.09 46.77
CA SER A 475 -7.50 10.36 46.51
C SER A 475 -8.72 10.64 47.41
N LEU A 476 -9.09 9.71 48.30
CA LEU A 476 -10.27 9.86 49.19
C LEU A 476 -10.20 11.14 50.03
N SER A 477 -9.03 11.45 50.60
CA SER A 477 -8.85 12.67 51.40
C SER A 477 -9.12 13.95 50.60
N ALA A 478 -8.77 13.96 49.31
CA ALA A 478 -9.00 15.10 48.42
C ALA A 478 -10.49 15.22 48.03
N LEU A 479 -11.16 14.09 47.78
CA LEU A 479 -12.60 14.05 47.52
C LEU A 479 -13.41 14.50 48.75
N GLU A 480 -13.05 14.04 49.94
CA GLU A 480 -13.68 14.45 51.21
C GLU A 480 -13.45 15.94 51.50
N ALA A 481 -12.34 16.52 51.06
CA ALA A 481 -12.11 17.96 51.13
C ALA A 481 -13.06 18.72 50.19
N MET A 482 -13.20 18.26 48.94
CA MET A 482 -14.13 18.84 47.97
C MET A 482 -15.60 18.73 48.44
N GLU A 483 -16.01 17.59 48.98
CA GLU A 483 -17.35 17.41 49.55
C GLU A 483 -17.64 18.42 50.66
N ARG A 484 -16.68 18.61 51.59
CA ARG A 484 -16.82 19.52 52.73
C ARG A 484 -16.88 20.99 52.34
N GLN A 485 -16.21 21.40 51.26
CA GLN A 485 -16.28 22.78 50.77
C GLN A 485 -17.71 23.18 50.39
N GLY A 486 -18.54 22.22 49.97
CA GLY A 486 -19.93 22.44 49.59
C GLY A 486 -20.08 23.18 48.25
N GLY A 487 -21.11 22.82 47.47
CA GLY A 487 -21.32 23.36 46.12
C GLY A 487 -22.12 22.39 45.24
N ASP A 488 -22.45 22.81 44.02
CA ASP A 488 -23.18 21.99 43.03
C ASP A 488 -22.40 20.71 42.63
N ASP A 489 -21.10 20.71 42.88
CA ASP A 489 -20.15 19.66 42.58
C ASP A 489 -19.88 18.68 43.74
N GLY A 490 -20.22 19.06 44.98
CA GLY A 490 -20.02 18.21 46.17
C GLY A 490 -20.79 16.88 46.11
N LYS A 491 -21.86 16.78 45.32
CA LYS A 491 -22.57 15.51 45.07
C LYS A 491 -21.70 14.50 44.29
N TYR A 492 -20.91 14.95 43.32
CA TYR A 492 -20.05 14.05 42.54
C TYR A 492 -18.89 13.54 43.37
N ALA A 493 -18.38 14.37 44.29
CA ALA A 493 -17.39 13.92 45.27
C ALA A 493 -17.95 12.81 46.18
N ARG A 494 -19.19 12.95 46.66
CA ARG A 494 -19.87 11.89 47.44
C ARG A 494 -20.03 10.61 46.65
N ASP A 495 -20.57 10.69 45.43
CA ASP A 495 -20.81 9.52 44.58
C ASP A 495 -19.48 8.79 44.28
N ALA A 496 -18.39 9.55 44.07
CA ALA A 496 -17.06 9.00 43.88
C ALA A 496 -16.50 8.32 45.14
N ILE A 497 -16.66 8.93 46.32
CA ILE A 497 -16.25 8.34 47.60
C ILE A 497 -17.00 7.02 47.85
N GLU A 498 -18.30 6.99 47.58
CA GLU A 498 -19.12 5.79 47.71
C GLU A 498 -18.65 4.68 46.75
N ALA A 499 -18.41 5.02 45.48
CA ALA A 499 -17.89 4.07 44.49
C ALA A 499 -16.53 3.48 44.91
N ILE A 500 -15.59 4.30 45.37
CA ILE A 500 -14.25 3.87 45.79
C ILE A 500 -14.28 2.98 47.05
N ARG A 501 -15.24 3.22 47.96
CA ARG A 501 -15.39 2.43 49.20
C ARG A 501 -16.10 1.10 48.98
N ASN A 502 -16.96 1.01 47.96
CA ASN A 502 -17.77 -0.17 47.66
C ASN A 502 -17.07 -1.16 46.70
N ASP A 503 -16.01 -0.73 46.00
CA ASP A 503 -15.12 -1.54 45.17
C ASP A 503 -13.97 -2.16 45.99
#